data_AF-A0A4U6U459-F1
#
_entry.id   AF-A0A4U6U459-F1
#
_cell.length_a   1.000
_cell.length_b   1.000
_cell.length_c   1.000
_cell.angle_alpha   90.00
_cell.angle_beta   90.00
_cell.angle_gamma   90.00
#
_symmetry.space_group_name_H-M   'P 1'
#
loop_
_entity.id
_entity.type
_entity.pdbx_description
1 polymer ?
#
loop_
_entity_poly.entity_id
_entity_poly.type
_entity_poly.pdbx_seq_one_letter_code
_entity_poly.pdbx_strand_id
1 'polypeptide(L)'
;MAICLVFLLAAGASRGLTAVALAFLLLLASPAAAARDTTTWLARYRKAYKAAVGGEKYDRRFRAFWDNLRFVDVHNAGAGTRGYCLGMNRFADLTNEEFRAAYLSASATGGGRGRGAAVTIGERYRHDGVEALPECVDWRQKGAVAHVKNQGQCIVTGDLVTLSEQELVDCSKNGQNSGCNGGMMDDAFAFIARNGGIDTDEDYPYTARDGRCDLAKKARKVISINGFEDVPSNDEMSLQKAVAHQPVTVGVFTGRCGTSLDHGVVEVGYGTDEDGNDYWLVRNSWGADWGEAGYIRMKRNVTARTGKCGIAMEASYPVKDGPNPIPAPPSPVVPQACLRHSTCPTGSTCCCTYGVRNVCLVWGCCPAEGATCCKDHSTCCPADHSVCNAKTRTCSNSKNSSDTVEAMLRFPAKRQRGLSIVEELVRSLRFNLLGTA
;
A
#
# COMPACT_ATOMS: atom_id res chain seq x y z
N MET A 1 27.98 23.12 7.33
CA MET A 1 29.08 23.97 7.83
C MET A 1 28.48 25.21 8.47
N ALA A 2 28.69 25.37 9.78
CA ALA A 2 28.46 26.55 10.65
C ALA A 2 27.02 27.12 10.68
N ILE A 3 26.38 27.37 11.82
CA ILE A 3 26.91 28.13 12.96
C ILE A 3 26.32 27.58 14.28
N CYS A 4 27.18 26.93 15.05
CA CYS A 4 27.08 26.83 16.49
C CYS A 4 27.80 28.08 17.02
N LEU A 5 27.10 29.03 17.62
CA LEU A 5 27.73 30.16 18.30
C LEU A 5 27.15 30.28 19.70
N VAL A 6 27.87 29.62 20.61
CA VAL A 6 27.89 29.93 22.03
C VAL A 6 28.41 31.36 22.17
N PHE A 7 27.63 32.26 22.77
CA PHE A 7 28.14 33.52 23.32
C PHE A 7 27.87 33.58 24.82
N LEU A 8 28.86 33.10 25.57
CA LEU A 8 29.20 33.63 26.88
C LEU A 8 29.86 34.99 26.66
N LEU A 9 29.18 36.10 26.94
CA LEU A 9 29.85 37.37 27.21
C LEU A 9 29.10 38.16 28.30
N ALA A 10 29.73 38.11 29.47
CA ALA A 10 29.94 39.16 30.47
C ALA A 10 29.11 40.46 30.36
N ALA A 11 28.61 40.85 31.53
CA ALA A 11 28.09 42.16 31.86
C ALA A 11 29.02 43.28 31.36
N GLY A 12 28.51 44.15 30.48
CA GLY A 12 29.17 45.38 30.07
C GLY A 12 29.25 45.59 28.56
N ALA A 13 28.10 45.70 27.87
CA ALA A 13 28.07 46.19 26.49
C ALA A 13 26.94 47.21 26.32
N SER A 14 27.25 48.27 25.58
CA SER A 14 26.46 49.47 25.37
C SER A 14 25.05 49.19 24.82
N ARG A 15 24.09 50.08 25.13
CA ARG A 15 22.68 50.04 24.65
C ARG A 15 22.54 49.84 23.13
N GLY A 16 23.59 50.11 22.35
CA GLY A 16 23.64 49.87 20.90
C GLY A 16 23.77 48.40 20.48
N LEU A 17 24.54 47.57 21.21
CA LEU A 17 24.70 46.14 20.85
C LEU A 17 23.41 45.35 21.09
N THR A 18 22.67 45.69 22.14
CA THR A 18 21.35 45.08 22.43
C THR A 18 20.31 45.41 21.36
N ALA A 19 20.32 46.63 20.82
CA ALA A 19 19.37 47.05 19.78
C ALA A 19 19.66 46.38 18.42
N VAL A 20 20.94 46.20 18.06
CA VAL A 20 21.35 45.50 16.84
C VAL A 20 21.01 44.00 16.92
N ALA A 21 21.22 43.37 18.08
CA ALA A 21 20.82 41.98 18.30
C ALA A 21 19.29 41.80 18.23
N LEU A 22 18.52 42.71 18.83
CA LEU A 22 17.04 42.71 18.73
C LEU A 22 16.55 42.92 17.29
N ALA A 23 17.18 43.84 16.54
CA ALA A 23 16.86 44.09 15.14
C ALA A 23 17.16 42.87 14.26
N PHE A 24 18.27 42.17 14.50
CA PHE A 24 18.60 40.92 13.82
C PHE A 24 17.60 39.79 14.12
N LEU A 25 17.17 39.66 15.39
CA LEU A 25 16.12 38.72 15.80
C LEU A 25 14.75 39.06 15.16
N LEU A 26 14.41 40.35 15.05
CA LEU A 26 13.19 40.83 14.39
C LEU A 26 13.23 40.64 12.85
N LEU A 27 14.41 40.74 12.24
CA LEU A 27 14.62 40.45 10.81
C LEU A 27 14.51 38.94 10.51
N LEU A 28 15.00 38.08 11.41
CA LEU A 28 14.81 36.62 11.33
C LEU A 28 13.34 36.22 11.54
N ALA A 29 12.61 36.94 12.38
CA ALA A 29 11.17 36.75 12.59
C ALA A 29 10.27 37.50 11.57
N SER A 30 10.85 38.09 10.52
CA SER A 30 10.09 38.90 9.55
C SER A 30 9.21 38.04 8.62
N PRO A 31 8.03 38.55 8.20
CA PRO A 31 7.16 37.87 7.22
C PRO A 31 7.88 37.51 5.90
N ALA A 32 8.94 38.24 5.55
CA ALA A 32 9.72 38.00 4.33
C ALA A 32 10.66 36.80 4.44
N ALA A 33 11.29 36.56 5.60
CA ALA A 33 12.09 35.35 5.86
C ALA A 33 11.19 34.12 5.89
N ALA A 34 10.04 34.25 6.54
CA ALA A 34 8.95 33.30 6.57
C ALA A 34 8.42 32.90 5.17
N ALA A 35 8.16 33.89 4.31
CA ALA A 35 7.73 33.66 2.94
C ALA A 35 8.80 32.96 2.07
N ARG A 36 10.09 33.26 2.29
CA ARG A 36 11.21 32.59 1.59
C ARG A 36 11.34 31.11 1.95
N ASP A 37 11.16 30.77 3.22
CA ASP A 37 11.21 29.37 3.68
C ASP A 37 10.03 28.57 3.13
N THR A 38 8.83 29.16 3.15
CA THR A 38 7.63 28.55 2.55
C THR A 38 7.80 28.35 1.04
N THR A 39 8.32 29.34 0.30
CA THR A 39 8.53 29.24 -1.16
C THR A 39 9.55 28.16 -1.50
N THR A 40 10.61 28.02 -0.71
CA THR A 40 11.64 27.00 -0.87
C THR A 40 11.09 25.60 -0.60
N TRP A 41 10.27 25.44 0.44
CA TRP A 41 9.58 24.20 0.74
C TRP A 41 8.58 23.81 -0.38
N LEU A 42 7.77 24.75 -0.87
CA LEU A 42 6.83 24.53 -1.97
C LEU A 42 7.55 24.05 -3.23
N ALA A 43 8.66 24.70 -3.58
CA ALA A 43 9.50 24.31 -4.71
C ALA A 43 10.10 22.90 -4.51
N ARG A 44 10.66 22.62 -3.33
CA ARG A 44 11.26 21.31 -3.01
C ARG A 44 10.28 20.17 -3.15
N TYR A 45 9.05 20.33 -2.65
CA TYR A 45 8.02 19.29 -2.68
C TYR A 45 7.04 19.41 -3.85
N ARG A 46 7.35 20.25 -4.84
CA ARG A 46 6.57 20.48 -6.07
C ARG A 46 5.09 20.77 -5.79
N LYS A 47 4.81 21.53 -4.73
CA LYS A 47 3.45 21.93 -4.34
C LYS A 47 3.08 23.21 -5.08
N ALA A 48 2.03 23.15 -5.90
CA ALA A 48 1.48 24.32 -6.58
C ALA A 48 0.04 24.58 -6.10
N TYR A 49 -0.17 25.73 -5.46
CA TYR A 49 -1.51 26.18 -5.09
C TYR A 49 -1.86 27.38 -5.95
N LYS A 50 -2.91 27.27 -6.78
CA LYS A 50 -3.41 28.39 -7.57
C LYS A 50 -4.15 29.36 -6.65
N ALA A 51 -3.49 30.47 -6.28
CA ALA A 51 -4.09 31.54 -5.49
C ALA A 51 -5.40 32.08 -6.11
N ALA A 52 -5.51 32.06 -7.44
CA ALA A 52 -6.67 32.58 -8.17
C ALA A 52 -7.89 31.63 -8.24
N VAL A 53 -7.78 30.35 -7.84
CA VAL A 53 -8.88 29.35 -7.98
C VAL A 53 -9.29 28.73 -6.64
N GLY A 54 -8.60 29.03 -5.53
CA GLY A 54 -8.89 28.38 -4.26
C GLY A 54 -8.38 29.12 -3.03
N GLY A 55 -8.72 30.40 -2.88
CA GLY A 55 -8.31 31.25 -1.74
C GLY A 55 -8.43 30.56 -0.38
N GLU A 56 -9.56 29.93 -0.08
CA GLU A 56 -9.74 29.21 1.19
C GLU A 56 -8.85 27.96 1.34
N LYS A 57 -8.63 27.22 0.26
CA LYS A 57 -7.76 26.02 0.29
C LYS A 57 -6.29 26.42 0.41
N TYR A 58 -5.88 27.49 -0.26
CA TYR A 58 -4.56 28.09 -0.13
C TYR A 58 -4.32 28.54 1.32
N ASP A 59 -5.27 29.31 1.87
CA ASP A 59 -5.18 29.83 3.23
C ASP A 59 -5.14 28.70 4.27
N ARG A 60 -5.94 27.64 4.10
CA ARG A 60 -5.91 26.47 5.00
C ARG A 60 -4.56 25.76 4.98
N ARG A 61 -4.02 25.46 3.79
CA ARG A 61 -2.71 24.80 3.61
C ARG A 61 -1.58 25.66 4.17
N PHE A 62 -1.66 26.97 3.96
CA PHE A 62 -0.71 27.94 4.47
C PHE A 62 -0.74 28.05 6.00
N ARG A 63 -1.94 28.09 6.62
CA ARG A 63 -2.08 28.06 8.08
C ARG A 63 -1.51 26.77 8.68
N ALA A 64 -1.87 25.60 8.13
CA ALA A 64 -1.35 24.32 8.59
C ALA A 64 0.19 24.27 8.52
N PHE A 65 0.78 24.81 7.45
CA PHE A 65 2.24 24.93 7.32
C PHE A 65 2.86 25.72 8.46
N TRP A 66 2.33 26.90 8.78
CA TRP A 66 2.85 27.74 9.86
C TRP A 66 2.66 27.14 11.25
N ASP A 67 1.51 26.51 11.49
CA ASP A 67 1.25 25.82 12.75
C ASP A 67 2.23 24.64 12.94
N ASN A 68 2.48 23.88 11.89
CA ASN A 68 3.44 22.78 11.90
C ASN A 68 4.88 23.27 12.05
N LEU A 69 5.27 24.38 11.41
CA LEU A 69 6.60 24.98 11.57
C LEU A 69 6.83 25.39 13.03
N ARG A 70 5.87 26.10 13.61
CA ARG A 70 5.92 26.48 15.04
C ARG A 70 6.01 25.25 15.93
N PHE A 71 5.24 24.20 15.64
CA PHE A 71 5.30 22.94 16.40
C PHE A 71 6.69 22.29 16.33
N VAL A 72 7.31 22.25 15.15
CA VAL A 72 8.66 21.74 14.94
C VAL A 72 9.69 22.57 15.72
N ASP A 73 9.62 23.89 15.66
CA ASP A 73 10.56 24.78 16.35
C ASP A 73 10.48 24.61 17.87
N VAL A 74 9.26 24.60 18.43
CA VAL A 74 9.04 24.40 19.87
C VAL A 74 9.51 23.02 20.32
N HIS A 75 9.27 21.98 19.52
CA HIS A 75 9.77 20.64 19.81
C HIS A 75 11.30 20.60 19.82
N ASN A 76 11.92 21.15 18.78
CA ASN A 76 13.36 21.06 18.55
C ASN A 76 14.17 21.89 19.56
N ALA A 77 13.59 22.93 20.16
CA ALA A 77 14.19 23.66 21.28
C ALA A 77 14.56 22.76 22.48
N GLY A 78 13.94 21.59 22.61
CA GLY A 78 14.32 20.58 23.59
C GLY A 78 14.59 19.20 22.97
N ALA A 79 15.11 19.15 21.74
CA ALA A 79 15.44 17.89 21.07
C ALA A 79 16.52 17.10 21.83
N GLY A 80 17.52 17.78 22.41
CA GLY A 80 18.62 17.13 23.14
C GLY A 80 18.17 16.28 24.33
N THR A 81 17.10 16.68 25.02
CA THR A 81 16.52 15.86 26.11
C THR A 81 15.52 14.82 25.64
N ARG A 82 14.98 14.98 24.42
CA ARG A 82 13.98 14.08 23.83
C ARG A 82 14.62 12.93 23.03
N GLY A 83 15.87 13.09 22.58
CA GLY A 83 16.59 12.10 21.78
C GLY A 83 16.17 12.07 20.30
N TYR A 84 15.35 13.01 19.84
CA TYR A 84 14.96 13.14 18.43
C TYR A 84 14.55 14.57 18.08
N CYS A 85 14.63 14.89 16.79
CA CYS A 85 14.15 16.14 16.22
C CYS A 85 13.02 15.89 15.22
N LEU A 86 12.24 16.93 14.95
CA LEU A 86 11.25 16.97 13.89
C LEU A 86 11.75 17.81 12.73
N GLY A 87 11.21 17.59 11.54
CA GLY A 87 11.54 18.35 10.35
C GLY A 87 10.31 18.61 9.47
N MET A 88 10.38 19.72 8.73
CA MET A 88 9.36 20.10 7.75
C MET A 88 9.44 19.20 6.51
N ASN A 89 8.64 18.14 6.50
CA ASN A 89 8.57 17.18 5.40
C ASN A 89 7.41 17.50 4.42
N ARG A 90 7.14 16.61 3.46
CA ARG A 90 6.09 16.77 2.43
C ARG A 90 4.65 16.91 2.95
N PHE A 91 4.42 16.59 4.22
CA PHE A 91 3.11 16.65 4.90
C PHE A 91 2.93 17.93 5.71
N ALA A 92 3.90 18.85 5.71
CA ALA A 92 3.83 20.06 6.51
C ALA A 92 2.62 20.96 6.17
N ASP A 93 2.01 20.82 5.00
CA ASP A 93 0.79 21.55 4.61
C ASP A 93 -0.51 20.90 5.12
N LEU A 94 -0.46 19.80 5.87
CA LEU A 94 -1.62 19.09 6.37
C LEU A 94 -1.80 19.31 7.87
N THR A 95 -3.05 19.47 8.32
CA THR A 95 -3.33 19.30 9.75
C THR A 95 -3.14 17.84 10.15
N ASN A 96 -2.96 17.56 11.45
CA ASN A 96 -2.84 16.17 11.90
C ASN A 96 -4.11 15.36 11.55
N GLU A 97 -5.30 15.95 11.65
CA GLU A 97 -6.56 15.32 11.25
C GLU A 97 -6.58 14.96 9.74
N GLU A 98 -6.17 15.90 8.88
CA GLU A 98 -6.08 15.64 7.43
C GLU A 98 -5.03 14.59 7.09
N PHE A 99 -3.89 14.59 7.79
CA PHE A 99 -2.85 13.57 7.64
C PHE A 99 -3.39 12.19 8.04
N ARG A 100 -4.00 12.09 9.22
CA ARG A 100 -4.55 10.84 9.74
C ARG A 100 -5.63 10.27 8.81
N ALA A 101 -6.53 11.11 8.34
CA ALA A 101 -7.61 10.69 7.43
C ALA A 101 -7.09 10.23 6.05
N ALA A 102 -5.93 10.72 5.61
CA ALA A 102 -5.41 10.44 4.27
C ALA A 102 -4.32 9.37 4.22
N TYR A 103 -3.56 9.16 5.30
CA TYR A 103 -2.35 8.33 5.30
C TYR A 103 -2.35 7.22 6.35
N LEU A 104 -3.37 7.15 7.20
CA LEU A 104 -3.52 6.06 8.15
C LEU A 104 -4.67 5.18 7.72
N SER A 105 -4.43 3.87 7.80
CA SER A 105 -5.48 2.88 7.66
C SER A 105 -6.45 3.00 8.84
N ALA A 106 -7.75 2.96 8.56
CA ALA A 106 -8.76 2.75 9.58
C ALA A 106 -8.71 1.28 10.06
N SER A 107 -7.58 0.83 10.60
CA SER A 107 -7.50 -0.50 11.22
C SER A 107 -7.63 -0.35 12.73
N ALA A 108 -8.55 -1.15 13.29
CA ALA A 108 -8.76 -1.42 14.71
C ALA A 108 -9.17 -0.26 15.65
N THR A 109 -10.20 0.53 15.32
CA THR A 109 -11.06 1.05 16.41
C THR A 109 -11.91 -0.09 16.97
N GLY A 110 -11.41 -0.77 18.00
CA GLY A 110 -12.24 -1.36 19.06
C GLY A 110 -12.99 -2.67 18.80
N GLY A 111 -12.69 -3.42 17.73
CA GLY A 111 -13.22 -4.77 17.54
C GLY A 111 -12.19 -5.81 17.98
N GLY A 112 -12.37 -6.42 19.15
CA GLY A 112 -11.56 -7.58 19.53
C GLY A 112 -11.59 -8.65 18.44
N ARG A 113 -10.45 -9.31 18.20
CA ARG A 113 -10.25 -10.44 17.27
C ARG A 113 -11.56 -11.22 17.05
N GLY A 114 -12.22 -10.97 15.91
CA GLY A 114 -13.31 -11.82 15.44
C GLY A 114 -12.74 -13.22 15.22
N ARG A 115 -13.03 -14.15 16.14
CA ARG A 115 -12.54 -15.52 16.22
C ARG A 115 -12.97 -16.37 15.01
N GLY A 116 -12.41 -16.12 13.83
CA GLY A 116 -12.73 -16.85 12.59
C GLY A 116 -11.59 -17.71 12.06
N ALA A 117 -10.35 -17.23 12.12
CA ALA A 117 -9.16 -18.02 11.79
C ALA A 117 -8.40 -18.31 13.08
N ALA A 118 -8.00 -19.57 13.29
CA ALA A 118 -7.13 -19.93 14.40
C ALA A 118 -5.79 -19.20 14.23
N VAL A 119 -5.62 -18.11 14.99
CA VAL A 119 -4.34 -17.40 15.10
C VAL A 119 -3.35 -18.39 15.69
N THR A 120 -2.41 -18.86 14.87
CA THR A 120 -1.34 -19.73 15.36
C THR A 120 -0.25 -18.81 15.90
N ILE A 121 -0.25 -18.60 17.21
CA ILE A 121 0.89 -17.98 17.88
C ILE A 121 2.06 -18.94 17.71
N GLY A 122 3.06 -18.51 16.96
CA GLY A 122 4.23 -19.32 16.68
C GLY A 122 5.01 -19.63 17.95
N GLU A 123 5.37 -20.89 18.15
CA GLU A 123 6.35 -21.28 19.17
C GLU A 123 7.78 -20.93 18.74
N ARG A 124 8.02 -20.82 17.43
CA ARG A 124 9.34 -20.68 16.81
C ARG A 124 10.19 -19.55 17.39
N TYR A 125 9.58 -18.37 17.59
CA TYR A 125 10.27 -17.19 18.12
C TYR A 125 9.83 -16.81 19.53
N ARG A 126 9.18 -17.73 20.25
CA ARG A 126 8.95 -17.51 21.68
C ARG A 126 10.30 -17.42 22.38
N HIS A 127 10.49 -16.35 23.13
CA HIS A 127 11.69 -16.16 23.92
C HIS A 127 11.59 -16.99 25.21
N ASP A 128 12.59 -17.84 25.44
CA ASP A 128 12.71 -18.72 26.61
C ASP A 128 13.86 -18.33 27.55
N GLY A 129 14.60 -17.26 27.23
CA GLY A 129 15.74 -16.77 28.02
C GLY A 129 17.04 -17.53 27.83
N VAL A 130 17.11 -18.47 26.88
CA VAL A 130 18.28 -19.35 26.69
C VAL A 130 19.13 -18.91 25.50
N GLU A 131 18.52 -18.28 24.50
CA GLU A 131 19.18 -17.93 23.24
C GLU A 131 19.89 -16.57 23.30
N ALA A 132 21.18 -16.56 22.97
CA ALA A 132 21.94 -15.34 22.76
C ALA A 132 21.65 -14.77 21.36
N LEU A 133 21.00 -13.62 21.31
CA LEU A 133 20.70 -12.90 20.06
C LEU A 133 21.85 -11.93 19.70
N PRO A 134 22.03 -11.61 18.39
CA PRO A 134 22.95 -10.54 17.99
C PRO A 134 22.60 -9.22 18.67
N GLU A 135 23.61 -8.41 19.02
CA GLU A 135 23.40 -7.09 19.64
C GLU A 135 22.70 -6.11 18.70
N CYS A 136 23.01 -6.19 17.41
CA CYS A 136 22.37 -5.38 16.37
C CYS A 136 22.05 -6.21 15.12
N VAL A 137 20.97 -5.83 14.45
CA VAL A 137 20.52 -6.43 13.19
C VAL A 137 20.08 -5.32 12.27
N ASP A 138 20.52 -5.36 11.02
CA ASP A 138 20.06 -4.48 9.95
C ASP A 138 19.91 -5.28 8.64
N TRP A 139 18.67 -5.63 8.30
CA TRP A 139 18.37 -6.40 7.11
C TRP A 139 18.65 -5.64 5.80
N ARG A 140 18.82 -4.31 5.85
CA ARG A 140 19.23 -3.52 4.69
C ARG A 140 20.65 -3.90 4.25
N GLN A 141 21.54 -4.13 5.21
CA GLN A 141 22.93 -4.53 4.93
C GLN A 141 23.03 -5.95 4.34
N LYS A 142 22.01 -6.78 4.58
CA LYS A 142 21.91 -8.14 4.03
C LYS A 142 21.19 -8.19 2.67
N GLY A 143 20.83 -7.04 2.09
CA GLY A 143 20.12 -6.97 0.81
C GLY A 143 18.67 -7.49 0.85
N ALA A 144 18.11 -7.69 2.06
CA ALA A 144 16.78 -8.26 2.25
C ALA A 144 15.67 -7.20 2.31
N VAL A 145 15.99 -5.93 2.07
CA VAL A 145 15.05 -4.80 2.17
C VAL A 145 15.13 -3.94 0.91
N ALA A 146 14.01 -3.81 0.19
CA ALA A 146 13.91 -2.93 -0.97
C ALA A 146 13.82 -1.44 -0.60
N HIS A 147 13.93 -0.54 -1.59
CA HIS A 147 13.79 0.91 -1.39
C HIS A 147 12.46 1.31 -0.75
N VAL A 148 12.44 2.39 0.05
CA VAL A 148 11.22 2.86 0.72
C VAL A 148 10.18 3.32 -0.29
N LYS A 149 8.99 2.73 -0.20
CA LYS A 149 7.80 3.06 -1.02
C LYS A 149 7.04 4.24 -0.41
N ASN A 150 6.15 4.89 -1.17
CA ASN A 150 5.35 6.02 -0.71
C ASN A 150 3.86 5.73 -0.82
N GLN A 151 3.15 5.60 0.27
CA GLN A 151 1.82 5.06 0.23
C GLN A 151 0.74 6.00 -0.31
N GLY A 152 1.06 7.18 -0.83
CA GLY A 152 0.06 8.12 -1.33
C GLY A 152 -1.15 8.25 -0.39
N GLN A 153 -2.35 8.37 -0.96
CA GLN A 153 -3.60 8.14 -0.21
C GLN A 153 -4.01 6.65 -0.23
N CYS A 154 -3.36 5.85 -1.10
CA CYS A 154 -3.23 4.39 -1.03
C CYS A 154 -1.85 4.01 -1.65
N ILE A 155 -1.17 2.98 -1.11
CA ILE A 155 0.23 2.46 -1.26
C ILE A 155 1.07 2.72 -2.55
N VAL A 156 1.59 3.90 -2.93
CA VAL A 156 2.50 4.02 -4.14
C VAL A 156 3.88 3.34 -3.96
N THR A 157 4.35 2.64 -4.99
CA THR A 157 5.62 1.90 -5.04
C THR A 157 6.71 2.61 -5.87
N GLY A 158 7.95 2.14 -5.77
CA GLY A 158 9.13 2.63 -6.50
C GLY A 158 10.06 1.48 -6.92
N ASP A 159 11.09 1.80 -7.71
CA ASP A 159 11.86 0.85 -8.53
C ASP A 159 12.76 -0.13 -7.76
N LEU A 160 12.29 -1.37 -7.61
CA LEU A 160 13.05 -2.62 -7.55
C LEU A 160 12.05 -3.74 -7.87
N VAL A 161 12.50 -4.98 -8.12
CA VAL A 161 11.59 -6.15 -8.12
C VAL A 161 10.99 -6.26 -6.73
N THR A 162 9.84 -5.63 -6.56
CA THR A 162 9.04 -5.60 -5.35
C THR A 162 7.78 -6.39 -5.63
N LEU A 163 7.17 -6.94 -4.60
CA LEU A 163 5.92 -7.69 -4.74
C LEU A 163 4.75 -6.71 -4.90
N SER A 164 3.70 -7.15 -5.58
CA SER A 164 2.56 -6.27 -5.90
C SER A 164 1.65 -6.05 -4.68
N GLU A 165 1.73 -4.88 -4.05
CA GLU A 165 0.73 -4.47 -3.07
C GLU A 165 -0.65 -4.26 -3.73
N GLN A 166 -0.72 -3.97 -5.03
CA GLN A 166 -1.99 -3.82 -5.74
C GLN A 166 -2.73 -5.15 -5.90
N GLU A 167 -2.02 -6.27 -6.09
CA GLU A 167 -2.66 -7.59 -6.07
C GLU A 167 -3.34 -7.83 -4.71
N LEU A 168 -2.71 -7.45 -3.61
CA LEU A 168 -3.33 -7.53 -2.27
C LEU A 168 -4.55 -6.61 -2.17
N VAL A 169 -4.41 -5.35 -2.59
CA VAL A 169 -5.51 -4.36 -2.57
C VAL A 169 -6.71 -4.86 -3.38
N ASP A 170 -6.50 -5.45 -4.56
CA ASP A 170 -7.58 -5.84 -5.46
C ASP A 170 -8.15 -7.23 -5.18
N CYS A 171 -7.31 -8.18 -4.76
CA CYS A 171 -7.65 -9.60 -4.72
C CYS A 171 -7.78 -10.18 -3.30
N SER A 172 -7.14 -9.60 -2.28
CA SER A 172 -7.26 -10.06 -0.90
C SER A 172 -8.53 -9.51 -0.25
N LYS A 173 -9.71 -9.94 -0.70
CA LYS A 173 -11.01 -9.46 -0.19
C LYS A 173 -11.66 -10.38 0.86
N ASN A 174 -10.96 -11.43 1.27
CA ASN A 174 -11.40 -12.30 2.36
C ASN A 174 -10.93 -11.75 3.71
N GLY A 175 -11.73 -11.94 4.76
CA GLY A 175 -11.37 -11.50 6.12
C GLY A 175 -11.64 -10.01 6.34
N GLN A 176 -10.69 -9.31 6.96
CA GLN A 176 -10.78 -7.89 7.33
C GLN A 176 -10.21 -6.95 6.25
N ASN A 177 -9.58 -7.51 5.21
CA ASN A 177 -8.96 -6.72 4.14
C ASN A 177 -10.00 -6.06 3.23
N SER A 178 -10.01 -4.73 3.25
CA SER A 178 -10.98 -3.88 2.54
C SER A 178 -10.31 -2.92 1.55
N GLY A 179 -9.17 -3.34 0.99
CA GLY A 179 -8.39 -2.57 0.01
C GLY A 179 -7.91 -1.24 0.58
N CYS A 180 -8.26 -0.12 -0.07
CA CYS A 180 -7.86 1.22 0.41
C CYS A 180 -8.47 1.60 1.77
N ASN A 181 -9.52 0.91 2.23
CA ASN A 181 -10.15 1.22 3.52
C ASN A 181 -9.43 0.59 4.72
N GLY A 182 -8.31 -0.10 4.49
CA GLY A 182 -7.52 -0.77 5.53
C GLY A 182 -7.67 -2.29 5.50
N GLY A 183 -6.94 -2.94 6.40
CA GLY A 183 -6.86 -4.40 6.47
C GLY A 183 -5.88 -4.87 7.54
N MET A 184 -5.73 -6.19 7.62
CA MET A 184 -4.82 -6.91 8.51
C MET A 184 -3.75 -7.65 7.70
N MET A 185 -2.53 -7.63 8.23
CA MET A 185 -1.35 -8.23 7.58
C MET A 185 -1.48 -9.76 7.51
N ASP A 186 -2.05 -10.37 8.54
CA ASP A 186 -2.36 -11.81 8.60
C ASP A 186 -3.28 -12.27 7.47
N ASP A 187 -4.33 -11.49 7.17
CA ASP A 187 -5.26 -11.81 6.07
C ASP A 187 -4.56 -11.71 4.71
N ALA A 188 -3.59 -10.79 4.59
CA ALA A 188 -2.76 -10.68 3.39
C ALA A 188 -1.81 -11.88 3.25
N PHE A 189 -1.14 -12.32 4.33
CA PHE A 189 -0.33 -13.53 4.30
C PHE A 189 -1.17 -14.78 4.02
N ALA A 190 -2.34 -14.90 4.66
CA ALA A 190 -3.28 -15.99 4.43
C ALA A 190 -3.76 -16.02 2.97
N PHE A 191 -3.97 -14.85 2.36
CA PHE A 191 -4.23 -14.74 0.93
C PHE A 191 -3.06 -15.26 0.11
N ILE A 192 -1.82 -14.78 0.32
CA ILE A 192 -0.65 -15.20 -0.46
C ILE A 192 -0.46 -16.72 -0.38
N ALA A 193 -0.56 -17.30 0.82
CA ALA A 193 -0.43 -18.74 1.04
C ALA A 193 -1.49 -19.54 0.26
N ARG A 194 -2.79 -19.19 0.41
CA ARG A 194 -3.88 -19.87 -0.31
C ARG A 194 -3.87 -19.64 -1.81
N ASN A 195 -3.40 -18.48 -2.24
CA ASN A 195 -3.29 -18.07 -3.64
C ASN A 195 -2.12 -18.78 -4.35
N GLY A 196 -1.26 -19.49 -3.61
CA GLY A 196 -0.06 -20.15 -4.15
C GLY A 196 1.07 -19.17 -4.46
N GLY A 197 0.96 -17.92 -4.02
CA GLY A 197 1.95 -16.86 -4.21
C GLY A 197 1.36 -15.53 -4.68
N ILE A 198 2.27 -14.60 -4.96
CA ILE A 198 2.02 -13.22 -5.37
C ILE A 198 2.92 -12.85 -6.54
N ASP A 199 2.46 -11.92 -7.38
CA ASP A 199 3.20 -11.39 -8.52
C ASP A 199 4.09 -10.19 -8.13
N THR A 200 4.89 -9.73 -9.09
CA THR A 200 5.72 -8.53 -8.96
C THR A 200 4.91 -7.26 -9.21
N ASP A 201 5.36 -6.15 -8.61
CA ASP A 201 4.84 -4.81 -8.87
C ASP A 201 5.04 -4.39 -10.33
N GLU A 202 6.07 -4.90 -11.02
CA GLU A 202 6.25 -4.66 -12.45
C GLU A 202 5.06 -5.16 -13.30
N ASP A 203 4.50 -6.30 -12.93
CA ASP A 203 3.47 -6.99 -13.72
C ASP A 203 2.05 -6.72 -13.24
N TYR A 204 1.92 -6.43 -11.94
CA TYR A 204 0.71 -5.89 -11.33
C TYR A 204 1.02 -4.54 -10.64
N PRO A 205 1.16 -3.45 -11.43
CA PRO A 205 1.59 -2.16 -10.91
C PRO A 205 0.58 -1.51 -9.97
N TYR A 206 1.14 -0.78 -9.04
CA TYR A 206 0.37 0.00 -8.09
C TYR A 206 -0.37 1.20 -8.69
N THR A 207 -1.64 1.41 -8.28
CA THR A 207 -2.54 2.43 -8.85
C THR A 207 -3.20 3.37 -7.83
N ALA A 208 -2.94 3.20 -6.54
CA ALA A 208 -3.42 4.07 -5.46
C ALA A 208 -4.94 4.15 -5.31
N ARG A 209 -5.63 3.06 -5.65
CA ARG A 209 -7.08 2.95 -5.57
C ARG A 209 -7.50 1.49 -5.54
N ASP A 210 -8.73 1.24 -5.08
CA ASP A 210 -9.36 -0.06 -5.27
C ASP A 210 -9.56 -0.33 -6.76
N GLY A 211 -8.98 -1.43 -7.22
CA GLY A 211 -9.21 -2.02 -8.52
C GLY A 211 -10.03 -3.30 -8.41
N ARG A 212 -10.37 -3.85 -9.58
CA ARG A 212 -10.93 -5.19 -9.67
C ARG A 212 -9.78 -6.19 -9.78
N CYS A 213 -9.86 -7.29 -9.04
CA CYS A 213 -8.88 -8.37 -9.12
C CYS A 213 -8.70 -8.85 -10.58
N ASP A 214 -7.52 -8.60 -11.15
CA ASP A 214 -7.14 -9.06 -12.47
C ASP A 214 -6.66 -10.51 -12.39
N LEU A 215 -7.53 -11.44 -12.80
CA LEU A 215 -7.25 -12.88 -12.72
C LEU A 215 -6.11 -13.32 -13.64
N ALA A 216 -5.88 -12.64 -14.76
CA ALA A 216 -4.80 -12.98 -15.68
C ALA A 216 -3.44 -12.62 -15.09
N LYS A 217 -3.34 -11.44 -14.44
CA LYS A 217 -2.14 -11.04 -13.70
C LYS A 217 -1.94 -11.88 -12.45
N LYS A 218 -3.00 -12.05 -11.66
CA LYS A 218 -2.99 -12.91 -10.46
C LYS A 218 -2.57 -14.34 -10.78
N ALA A 219 -2.81 -14.88 -11.97
CA ALA A 219 -2.38 -16.25 -12.30
C ALA A 219 -0.86 -16.44 -12.25
N ARG A 220 -0.07 -15.36 -12.36
CA ARG A 220 1.37 -15.42 -12.21
C ARG A 220 1.79 -15.40 -10.75
N LYS A 221 2.69 -16.33 -10.39
CA LYS A 221 3.19 -16.53 -9.03
C LYS A 221 4.70 -16.48 -9.04
N VAL A 222 5.27 -15.38 -8.54
CA VAL A 222 6.72 -15.18 -8.50
C VAL A 222 7.27 -15.60 -7.14
N ILE A 223 6.56 -15.27 -6.05
CA ILE A 223 6.95 -15.65 -4.69
C ILE A 223 5.77 -16.28 -3.97
N SER A 224 6.01 -17.41 -3.29
CA SER A 224 5.04 -18.07 -2.42
C SER A 224 5.49 -18.12 -0.97
N ILE A 225 4.54 -18.29 -0.06
CA ILE A 225 4.75 -18.59 1.35
C ILE A 225 3.86 -19.78 1.73
N ASN A 226 4.25 -20.53 2.75
CA ASN A 226 3.51 -21.69 3.23
C ASN A 226 2.45 -21.28 4.26
N GLY A 227 2.65 -20.15 4.93
CA GLY A 227 1.75 -19.61 5.92
C GLY A 227 2.35 -18.37 6.58
N PHE A 228 1.88 -18.07 7.77
CA PHE A 228 2.42 -17.04 8.64
C PHE A 228 2.25 -17.47 10.09
N GLU A 229 3.04 -16.87 10.96
CA GLU A 229 2.98 -17.07 12.40
C GLU A 229 2.95 -15.70 13.10
N ASP A 230 2.22 -15.63 14.21
CA ASP A 230 2.21 -14.47 15.09
C ASP A 230 3.36 -14.57 16.09
N VAL A 231 4.02 -13.44 16.35
CA VAL A 231 4.92 -13.30 17.50
C VAL A 231 4.05 -13.20 18.78
N PRO A 232 4.47 -13.80 19.90
CA PRO A 232 3.82 -13.58 21.19
C PRO A 232 3.58 -12.09 21.50
N SER A 233 2.30 -11.72 21.66
CA SER A 233 1.93 -10.32 21.93
C SER A 233 2.48 -9.82 23.26
N ASN A 234 2.83 -8.54 23.29
CA ASN A 234 3.34 -7.80 24.44
C ASN A 234 4.65 -8.38 25.01
N ASP A 235 5.53 -8.80 24.10
CA ASP A 235 6.84 -9.35 24.40
C ASP A 235 7.89 -8.85 23.39
N GLU A 236 8.59 -7.77 23.76
CA GLU A 236 9.69 -7.20 22.96
C GLU A 236 10.84 -8.21 22.74
N MET A 237 11.05 -9.18 23.63
CA MET A 237 12.12 -10.17 23.48
C MET A 237 11.77 -11.23 22.43
N SER A 238 10.51 -11.70 22.42
CA SER A 238 10.03 -12.58 21.35
C SER A 238 10.03 -11.86 19.99
N LEU A 239 9.68 -10.57 19.97
CA LEU A 239 9.80 -9.72 18.77
C LEU A 239 11.27 -9.58 18.32
N GLN A 240 12.19 -9.32 19.25
CA GLN A 240 13.61 -9.22 18.95
C GLN A 240 14.14 -10.51 18.34
N LYS A 241 13.75 -11.67 18.90
CA LYS A 241 14.11 -13.00 18.38
C LYS A 241 13.60 -13.20 16.95
N ALA A 242 12.35 -12.82 16.66
CA ALA A 242 11.81 -12.89 15.31
C ALA A 242 12.58 -11.98 14.33
N VAL A 243 12.86 -10.73 14.72
CA VAL A 243 13.60 -9.77 13.90
C VAL A 243 15.05 -10.17 13.67
N ALA A 244 15.67 -10.91 14.60
CA ALA A 244 17.00 -11.47 14.40
C ALA A 244 17.06 -12.47 13.23
N HIS A 245 15.93 -13.09 12.88
CA HIS A 245 15.84 -14.13 11.86
C HIS A 245 15.24 -13.64 10.53
N GLN A 246 14.35 -12.65 10.54
CA GLN A 246 13.77 -12.04 9.34
C GLN A 246 13.09 -10.70 9.64
N PRO A 247 12.82 -9.84 8.63
CA PRO A 247 11.94 -8.69 8.83
C PRO A 247 10.53 -9.12 9.29
N VAL A 248 9.95 -8.37 10.22
CA VAL A 248 8.64 -8.67 10.84
C VAL A 248 7.68 -7.52 10.56
N THR A 249 6.42 -7.82 10.25
CA THR A 249 5.39 -6.79 10.10
C THR A 249 4.75 -6.50 11.43
N VAL A 250 4.62 -5.22 11.79
CA VAL A 250 4.14 -4.77 13.10
C VAL A 250 3.11 -3.65 12.97
N GLY A 251 2.14 -3.61 13.87
CA GLY A 251 1.22 -2.47 14.03
C GLY A 251 1.78 -1.42 15.00
N VAL A 252 1.64 -0.14 14.67
CA VAL A 252 2.03 0.99 15.54
C VAL A 252 0.95 2.06 15.58
N PHE A 253 0.90 2.82 16.67
CA PHE A 253 0.12 4.05 16.76
C PHE A 253 0.96 5.28 16.42
N THR A 254 0.45 6.10 15.50
CA THR A 254 1.19 7.26 14.93
C THR A 254 0.90 8.61 15.59
N GLY A 255 0.01 8.66 16.60
CA GLY A 255 -0.28 9.89 17.38
C GLY A 255 0.71 10.14 18.53
N ARG A 256 0.28 10.80 19.62
CA ARG A 256 1.04 10.86 20.89
C ARG A 256 1.06 9.45 21.52
N CYS A 257 1.90 8.56 20.98
CA CYS A 257 2.08 7.13 21.30
C CYS A 257 1.14 6.55 22.36
N GLY A 258 0.15 5.78 21.88
CA GLY A 258 -0.79 4.96 22.64
C GLY A 258 -0.82 3.55 22.06
N THR A 259 -1.87 2.79 22.36
CA THR A 259 -2.00 1.37 22.00
C THR A 259 -3.14 1.07 21.03
N SER A 260 -3.77 2.10 20.47
CA SER A 260 -4.82 1.96 19.44
C SER A 260 -4.16 1.96 18.07
N LEU A 261 -3.53 0.85 17.68
CA LEU A 261 -2.74 0.72 16.46
C LEU A 261 -3.52 1.24 15.23
N ASP A 262 -2.89 2.07 14.40
CA ASP A 262 -3.54 2.69 13.24
C ASP A 262 -2.70 2.62 11.95
N HIS A 263 -1.52 2.03 12.03
CA HIS A 263 -0.57 1.99 10.93
C HIS A 263 0.27 0.72 10.94
N GLY A 264 0.34 0.03 9.80
CA GLY A 264 1.21 -1.13 9.60
C GLY A 264 2.57 -0.70 9.09
N VAL A 265 3.65 -1.19 9.71
CA VAL A 265 5.04 -0.93 9.35
C VAL A 265 5.85 -2.22 9.35
N VAL A 266 7.09 -2.16 8.85
CA VAL A 266 7.98 -3.34 8.86
C VAL A 266 9.18 -3.05 9.73
N GLU A 267 9.40 -3.90 10.73
CA GLU A 267 10.59 -3.89 11.54
C GLU A 267 11.70 -4.65 10.80
N VAL A 268 12.80 -3.95 10.52
CA VAL A 268 13.90 -4.45 9.67
C VAL A 268 15.22 -4.57 10.44
N GLY A 269 15.17 -4.40 11.76
CA GLY A 269 16.37 -4.44 12.57
C GLY A 269 16.19 -3.82 13.95
N TYR A 270 17.27 -3.86 14.72
CA TYR A 270 17.39 -3.25 16.03
C TYR A 270 18.86 -2.98 16.34
N GLY A 271 19.11 -2.13 17.33
CA GLY A 271 20.45 -1.89 17.83
C GLY A 271 20.46 -0.99 19.04
N THR A 272 21.65 -0.47 19.34
CA THR A 272 21.91 0.50 20.40
C THR A 272 22.70 1.65 19.78
N ASP A 273 22.31 2.90 20.07
CA ASP A 273 23.04 4.07 19.57
C ASP A 273 24.30 4.39 20.41
N GLU A 274 25.07 5.38 19.97
CA GLU A 274 26.32 5.79 20.62
C GLU A 274 26.12 6.29 22.06
N ASP A 275 24.90 6.74 22.40
CA ASP A 275 24.50 7.21 23.73
C ASP A 275 23.96 6.06 24.61
N GLY A 276 23.97 4.82 24.11
CA GLY A 276 23.51 3.63 24.83
C GLY A 276 22.00 3.43 24.81
N ASN A 277 21.26 4.08 23.89
CA ASN A 277 19.82 3.90 23.79
C ASN A 277 19.46 2.78 22.81
N ASP A 278 18.70 1.81 23.29
CA ASP A 278 18.16 0.73 22.46
C ASP A 278 17.04 1.21 21.54
N TYR A 279 17.08 0.77 20.29
CA TYR A 279 16.09 1.12 19.29
C TYR A 279 15.68 -0.07 18.40
N TRP A 280 14.45 0.01 17.91
CA TRP A 280 13.93 -0.70 16.74
C TRP A 280 14.19 0.13 15.49
N LEU A 281 14.65 -0.51 14.42
CA LEU A 281 14.80 0.10 13.10
C LEU A 281 13.57 -0.24 12.26
N VAL A 282 12.69 0.74 12.08
CA VAL A 282 11.38 0.55 11.46
C VAL A 282 11.33 1.21 10.10
N ARG A 283 10.99 0.43 9.08
CA ARG A 283 10.72 0.89 7.72
C ARG A 283 9.28 1.37 7.62
N ASN A 284 9.11 2.62 7.23
CA ASN A 284 7.80 3.20 6.96
C ASN A 284 7.49 3.18 5.45
N SER A 285 6.27 3.55 5.11
CA SER A 285 5.75 3.62 3.75
C SER A 285 5.36 5.05 3.37
N TRP A 286 5.96 6.09 3.96
CA TRP A 286 5.64 7.50 3.63
C TRP A 286 6.63 8.17 2.67
N GLY A 287 7.45 7.37 1.99
CA GLY A 287 8.51 7.82 1.09
C GLY A 287 9.80 8.22 1.82
N ALA A 288 10.89 8.32 1.04
CA ALA A 288 12.22 8.58 1.57
C ALA A 288 12.40 9.97 2.19
N ASP A 289 11.54 10.95 1.87
CA ASP A 289 11.57 12.28 2.46
C ASP A 289 11.00 12.35 3.88
N TRP A 290 10.49 11.24 4.43
CA TRP A 290 9.99 11.15 5.79
C TRP A 290 11.00 10.47 6.72
N GLY A 291 11.21 11.03 7.91
CA GLY A 291 12.12 10.45 8.91
C GLY A 291 13.57 10.34 8.39
N GLU A 292 14.24 9.26 8.77
CA GLU A 292 15.61 8.94 8.36
C GLU A 292 15.57 8.16 7.03
N ALA A 293 15.47 8.88 5.91
CA ALA A 293 15.38 8.28 4.57
C ALA A 293 14.21 7.27 4.40
N GLY A 294 13.08 7.54 5.06
CA GLY A 294 11.89 6.68 5.08
C GLY A 294 11.81 5.73 6.27
N TYR A 295 12.76 5.80 7.19
CA TYR A 295 12.82 4.97 8.40
C TYR A 295 12.61 5.80 9.67
N ILE A 296 12.29 5.11 10.76
CA ILE A 296 12.29 5.67 12.11
C ILE A 296 12.99 4.72 13.07
N ARG A 297 13.81 5.28 13.96
CA ARG A 297 14.32 4.56 15.13
C ARG A 297 13.35 4.76 16.30
N MET A 298 12.71 3.68 16.75
CA MET A 298 11.76 3.71 17.86
C MET A 298 12.41 3.14 19.11
N LYS A 299 12.21 3.79 20.27
CA LYS A 299 12.81 3.32 21.52
C LYS A 299 12.35 1.90 21.84
N ARG A 300 13.33 1.02 22.07
CA ARG A 300 13.17 -0.39 22.44
C ARG A 300 13.44 -0.58 23.93
N ASN A 301 13.02 -1.71 24.48
CA ASN A 301 13.23 -2.09 25.89
C ASN A 301 12.58 -1.08 26.84
N VAL A 302 11.33 -0.73 26.54
CA VAL A 302 10.54 0.17 27.40
C VAL A 302 9.82 -0.64 28.47
N THR A 303 9.44 0.02 29.57
CA THR A 303 8.73 -0.64 30.67
C THR A 303 7.32 -1.13 30.29
N ALA A 304 6.72 -0.53 29.25
CA ALA A 304 5.42 -0.94 28.74
C ALA A 304 5.56 -2.22 27.92
N ARG A 305 4.93 -3.31 28.37
CA ARG A 305 4.96 -4.61 27.68
C ARG A 305 4.48 -4.57 26.23
N THR A 306 3.61 -3.61 25.90
CA THR A 306 3.12 -3.36 24.54
C THR A 306 4.21 -2.84 23.60
N GLY A 307 5.41 -2.52 24.12
CA GLY A 307 6.42 -1.74 23.42
C GLY A 307 5.98 -0.28 23.23
N LYS A 308 6.89 0.54 22.73
CA LYS A 308 6.64 1.95 22.46
C LYS A 308 5.61 2.08 21.31
N CYS A 309 4.51 2.80 21.56
CA CYS A 309 3.42 3.01 20.59
C CYS A 309 2.73 1.71 20.13
N GLY A 310 2.80 0.64 20.94
CA GLY A 310 2.13 -0.64 20.67
C GLY A 310 2.86 -1.59 19.73
N ILE A 311 4.13 -1.30 19.39
CA ILE A 311 4.91 -2.07 18.40
C ILE A 311 4.99 -3.58 18.67
N ALA A 312 4.87 -4.03 19.93
CA ALA A 312 4.90 -5.44 20.29
C ALA A 312 3.51 -6.08 20.45
N MET A 313 2.41 -5.38 20.12
CA MET A 313 1.06 -5.90 20.32
C MET A 313 0.61 -6.85 19.20
N GLU A 314 0.83 -6.45 17.96
CA GLU A 314 0.39 -7.16 16.74
C GLU A 314 1.57 -7.26 15.78
N ALA A 315 2.31 -8.36 15.90
CA ALA A 315 3.49 -8.64 15.09
C ALA A 315 3.36 -10.02 14.45
N SER A 316 3.52 -10.10 13.14
CA SER A 316 3.43 -11.35 12.38
C SER A 316 4.42 -11.39 11.23
N TYR A 317 4.74 -12.60 10.78
CA TYR A 317 5.74 -12.82 9.75
C TYR A 317 5.38 -14.00 8.85
N PRO A 318 5.71 -13.94 7.54
CA PRO A 318 5.47 -15.05 6.63
C PRO A 318 6.45 -16.20 6.90
N VAL A 319 5.96 -17.43 6.74
CA VAL A 319 6.74 -18.67 6.86
C VAL A 319 6.93 -19.28 5.48
N LYS A 320 8.16 -19.68 5.17
CA LYS A 320 8.53 -20.30 3.90
C LYS A 320 9.39 -21.53 4.12
N ASP A 321 8.87 -22.68 3.74
CA ASP A 321 9.51 -23.99 3.84
C ASP A 321 9.64 -24.57 2.42
N GLY A 322 10.56 -24.03 1.61
CA GLY A 322 10.82 -24.55 0.26
C GLY A 322 11.20 -23.50 -0.79
N PRO A 323 11.56 -23.94 -2.02
CA PRO A 323 11.87 -23.05 -3.13
C PRO A 323 10.61 -22.29 -3.61
N ASN A 324 10.82 -21.15 -4.28
CA ASN A 324 9.74 -20.44 -4.96
C ASN A 324 9.12 -21.30 -6.08
N PRO A 325 7.85 -21.02 -6.46
CA PRO A 325 7.29 -21.58 -7.69
C PRO A 325 8.19 -21.21 -8.86
N ILE A 326 8.36 -22.13 -9.81
CA ILE A 326 8.95 -21.75 -11.10
C ILE A 326 7.95 -20.80 -11.75
N PRO A 327 8.29 -19.52 -11.99
CA PRO A 327 7.36 -18.59 -12.60
C PRO A 327 6.88 -19.21 -13.91
N ALA A 328 5.57 -19.34 -14.08
CA ALA A 328 5.03 -19.74 -15.37
C ALA A 328 5.64 -18.77 -16.41
N PRO A 329 6.18 -19.27 -17.53
CA PRO A 329 6.57 -18.39 -18.63
C PRO A 329 5.40 -17.44 -18.88
N PRO A 330 5.63 -16.13 -19.12
CA PRO A 330 4.53 -15.23 -19.44
C PRO A 330 3.75 -15.92 -20.54
N SER A 331 2.51 -16.32 -20.23
CA SER A 331 1.69 -17.06 -21.17
C SER A 331 1.73 -16.24 -22.45
N PRO A 332 2.14 -16.82 -23.59
CA PRO A 332 2.01 -16.10 -24.85
C PRO A 332 0.57 -15.62 -24.87
N VAL A 333 0.39 -14.30 -25.03
CA VAL A 333 -0.95 -13.72 -25.17
C VAL A 333 -1.48 -14.26 -26.48
N VAL A 334 -1.99 -15.49 -26.49
CA VAL A 334 -2.71 -16.07 -27.60
C VAL A 334 -4.12 -15.54 -27.42
N PRO A 335 -4.51 -14.52 -28.20
CA PRO A 335 -5.83 -13.97 -28.05
C PRO A 335 -6.82 -15.07 -28.42
N GLN A 336 -7.84 -15.28 -27.60
CA GLN A 336 -8.93 -16.16 -28.01
C GLN A 336 -9.62 -15.47 -29.19
N ALA A 337 -9.52 -16.06 -30.37
CA ALA A 337 -10.17 -15.55 -31.56
C ALA A 337 -11.68 -15.75 -31.39
N CYS A 338 -12.41 -14.65 -31.21
CA CYS A 338 -13.86 -14.64 -31.37
C CYS A 338 -14.17 -14.61 -32.88
N LEU A 339 -15.38 -15.03 -33.26
CA LEU A 339 -15.81 -14.96 -34.65
C LEU A 339 -15.79 -13.49 -35.16
N ARG A 340 -15.54 -13.29 -36.47
CA ARG A 340 -15.42 -11.97 -37.12
C ARG A 340 -14.27 -11.08 -36.61
N HIS A 341 -13.05 -11.62 -36.58
CA HIS A 341 -11.83 -10.83 -36.36
C HIS A 341 -11.82 -10.04 -35.04
N SER A 342 -12.60 -10.49 -34.06
CA SER A 342 -12.61 -9.96 -32.71
C SER A 342 -11.76 -10.86 -31.83
N THR A 343 -11.00 -10.28 -30.91
CA THR A 343 -10.11 -11.06 -30.04
C THR A 343 -10.31 -10.66 -28.59
N CYS A 344 -10.35 -11.65 -27.71
CA CYS A 344 -10.29 -11.47 -26.27
C CYS A 344 -8.89 -11.85 -25.74
N PRO A 345 -8.44 -11.22 -24.64
CA PRO A 345 -7.24 -11.66 -23.94
C PRO A 345 -7.32 -13.14 -23.51
N THR A 346 -6.18 -13.79 -23.34
CA THR A 346 -6.10 -15.15 -22.79
C THR A 346 -6.73 -15.20 -21.39
N GLY A 347 -7.40 -16.30 -21.04
CA GLY A 347 -8.14 -16.45 -19.78
C GLY A 347 -9.50 -15.72 -19.76
N SER A 348 -9.94 -15.18 -20.91
CA SER A 348 -11.28 -14.61 -21.09
C SER A 348 -12.16 -15.51 -21.95
N THR A 349 -13.48 -15.33 -21.86
CA THR A 349 -14.47 -16.01 -22.71
C THR A 349 -15.15 -15.02 -23.64
N CYS A 350 -15.18 -15.30 -24.94
CA CYS A 350 -15.92 -14.52 -25.93
C CYS A 350 -17.43 -14.62 -25.68
N CYS A 351 -18.08 -13.49 -25.38
CA CYS A 351 -19.51 -13.38 -25.16
C CYS A 351 -20.18 -12.48 -26.19
N CYS A 352 -21.31 -12.92 -26.76
CA CYS A 352 -22.05 -12.11 -27.70
C CYS A 352 -22.80 -10.97 -26.97
N THR A 353 -22.47 -9.73 -27.32
CA THR A 353 -23.11 -8.53 -26.78
C THR A 353 -24.26 -8.07 -27.68
N TYR A 354 -24.12 -8.23 -28.99
CA TYR A 354 -25.17 -7.89 -29.96
C TYR A 354 -25.08 -8.80 -31.18
N GLY A 355 -26.22 -9.33 -31.62
CA GLY A 355 -26.31 -10.25 -32.75
C GLY A 355 -27.69 -10.28 -33.38
N VAL A 356 -27.77 -10.82 -34.60
CA VAL A 356 -29.01 -11.04 -35.33
C VAL A 356 -29.12 -12.53 -35.66
N ARG A 357 -30.23 -13.17 -35.26
CA ARG A 357 -30.41 -14.63 -35.35
C ARG A 357 -29.23 -15.37 -34.70
N ASN A 358 -28.58 -16.29 -35.42
CA ASN A 358 -27.43 -17.08 -34.94
C ASN A 358 -26.08 -16.39 -35.22
N VAL A 359 -26.07 -15.12 -35.60
CA VAL A 359 -24.87 -14.38 -35.98
C VAL A 359 -24.58 -13.28 -34.97
N CYS A 360 -23.46 -13.39 -34.25
CA CYS A 360 -22.99 -12.30 -33.41
C CYS A 360 -22.28 -11.21 -34.23
N LEU A 361 -22.65 -9.95 -34.01
CA LEU A 361 -22.09 -8.78 -34.69
C LEU A 361 -21.10 -8.04 -33.79
N VAL A 362 -21.33 -8.03 -32.47
CA VAL A 362 -20.48 -7.37 -31.48
C VAL A 362 -20.14 -8.35 -30.37
N TRP A 363 -18.84 -8.55 -30.17
CA TRP A 363 -18.29 -9.41 -29.13
C TRP A 363 -17.80 -8.57 -27.95
N GLY A 364 -18.08 -9.09 -26.75
CA GLY A 364 -17.43 -8.69 -25.51
C GLY A 364 -16.63 -9.85 -24.94
N CYS A 365 -15.75 -9.54 -24.00
CA CYS A 365 -14.92 -10.49 -23.30
C CYS A 365 -15.40 -10.58 -21.85
N CYS A 366 -15.67 -11.80 -21.40
CA CYS A 366 -15.82 -12.09 -19.99
C CYS A 366 -14.42 -12.35 -19.39
N PRO A 367 -14.03 -11.72 -18.27
CA PRO A 367 -12.71 -11.90 -17.65
C PRO A 367 -12.61 -13.22 -16.84
N ALA A 368 -13.06 -14.32 -17.42
CA ALA A 368 -12.87 -15.66 -16.90
C ALA A 368 -12.96 -16.69 -18.03
N GLU A 369 -12.24 -17.79 -17.89
CA GLU A 369 -12.26 -18.91 -18.82
C GLU A 369 -13.48 -19.81 -18.56
N GLY A 370 -14.08 -20.34 -19.63
CA GLY A 370 -15.28 -21.18 -19.53
C GLY A 370 -16.51 -20.48 -18.96
N ALA A 371 -16.54 -19.14 -19.01
CA ALA A 371 -17.59 -18.36 -18.38
C ALA A 371 -18.94 -18.47 -19.10
N THR A 372 -20.02 -18.43 -18.35
CA THR A 372 -21.38 -18.42 -18.89
C THR A 372 -21.79 -16.98 -19.22
N CYS A 373 -22.10 -16.72 -20.49
CA CYS A 373 -22.55 -15.41 -20.95
C CYS A 373 -24.02 -15.16 -20.56
N CYS A 374 -24.25 -14.24 -19.64
CA CYS A 374 -25.61 -13.88 -19.19
C CYS A 374 -26.46 -13.20 -20.28
N LYS A 375 -27.78 -13.35 -20.16
CA LYS A 375 -28.74 -12.81 -21.16
C LYS A 375 -28.91 -11.29 -21.11
N ASP A 376 -28.33 -10.63 -20.11
CA ASP A 376 -28.33 -9.16 -19.99
C ASP A 376 -27.29 -8.48 -20.91
N HIS A 377 -26.55 -9.27 -21.69
CA HIS A 377 -25.51 -8.85 -22.62
C HIS A 377 -24.34 -8.06 -22.02
N SER A 378 -24.34 -7.85 -20.70
CA SER A 378 -23.41 -6.97 -19.99
C SER A 378 -22.61 -7.73 -18.93
N THR A 379 -23.13 -8.84 -18.42
CA THR A 379 -22.47 -9.64 -17.39
C THR A 379 -22.21 -11.08 -17.85
N CYS A 380 -21.38 -11.77 -17.08
CA CYS A 380 -21.08 -13.18 -17.25
C CYS A 380 -20.77 -13.82 -15.89
N CYS A 381 -20.92 -15.13 -15.82
CA CYS A 381 -20.69 -15.90 -14.61
C CYS A 381 -19.51 -16.85 -14.77
N PRO A 382 -18.73 -17.10 -13.70
CA PRO A 382 -17.61 -18.04 -13.77
C PRO A 382 -18.13 -19.48 -13.94
N ALA A 383 -17.27 -20.38 -14.39
CA ALA A 383 -17.66 -21.75 -14.74
C ALA A 383 -18.25 -22.55 -13.56
N ASP A 384 -17.76 -22.29 -12.34
CA ASP A 384 -18.22 -22.89 -11.09
C ASP A 384 -19.55 -22.31 -10.57
N HIS A 385 -19.96 -21.14 -11.05
CA HIS A 385 -21.23 -20.47 -10.70
C HIS A 385 -22.02 -20.07 -11.95
N SER A 386 -22.23 -21.00 -12.87
CA SER A 386 -22.76 -20.74 -14.22
C SER A 386 -24.19 -20.15 -14.29
N VAL A 387 -24.97 -20.10 -13.21
CA VAL A 387 -26.37 -19.64 -13.24
C VAL A 387 -26.45 -18.13 -13.04
N CYS A 388 -26.82 -17.41 -14.11
CA CYS A 388 -26.98 -15.94 -14.07
C CYS A 388 -28.29 -15.47 -13.45
N ASN A 389 -28.21 -14.53 -12.49
CA ASN A 389 -29.32 -13.71 -12.04
C ASN A 389 -29.11 -12.24 -12.45
N ALA A 390 -29.73 -11.83 -13.55
CA ALA A 390 -29.59 -10.48 -14.09
C ALA A 390 -30.23 -9.39 -13.21
N LYS A 391 -31.21 -9.72 -12.35
CA LYS A 391 -31.87 -8.73 -11.47
C LYS A 391 -30.95 -8.31 -10.34
N THR A 392 -30.24 -9.26 -9.75
CA THR A 392 -29.35 -9.04 -8.61
C THR A 392 -27.88 -8.90 -9.03
N ARG A 393 -27.55 -9.13 -10.31
CA ARG A 393 -26.18 -9.23 -10.83
C ARG A 393 -25.33 -10.24 -10.06
N THR A 394 -25.91 -11.39 -9.76
CA THR A 394 -25.23 -12.49 -9.06
C THR A 394 -25.21 -13.76 -9.90
N CYS A 395 -24.30 -14.64 -9.54
CA CYS A 395 -24.04 -15.93 -10.15
C CYS A 395 -24.15 -17.01 -9.08
N SER A 396 -24.80 -18.13 -9.39
CA SER A 396 -24.93 -19.25 -8.46
C SER A 396 -24.52 -20.58 -9.11
N ASN A 397 -24.13 -21.55 -8.30
CA ASN A 397 -23.80 -22.90 -8.78
C ASN A 397 -25.05 -23.69 -9.24
N SER A 398 -26.24 -23.30 -8.76
CA SER A 398 -27.53 -23.90 -9.14
C SER A 398 -28.68 -22.90 -8.94
N LYS A 399 -29.85 -23.16 -9.55
CA LYS A 399 -30.99 -22.23 -9.60
C LYS A 399 -31.56 -21.80 -8.24
N ASN A 400 -31.29 -22.56 -7.16
CA ASN A 400 -31.80 -22.31 -5.81
C ASN A 400 -30.69 -22.30 -4.74
N SER A 401 -29.43 -22.09 -5.14
CA SER A 401 -28.32 -22.05 -4.18
C SER A 401 -28.32 -20.75 -3.38
N SER A 402 -28.02 -20.85 -2.08
CA SER A 402 -27.66 -19.71 -1.23
C SER A 402 -26.22 -19.23 -1.46
N ASP A 403 -25.40 -20.05 -2.12
CA ASP A 403 -24.02 -19.73 -2.48
C ASP A 403 -23.99 -18.93 -3.78
N THR A 404 -23.75 -17.62 -3.64
CA THR A 404 -23.78 -16.67 -4.75
C THR A 404 -22.53 -15.80 -4.78
N VAL A 405 -21.97 -15.63 -5.98
CA VAL A 405 -20.87 -14.70 -6.25
C VAL A 405 -21.36 -13.54 -7.11
N GLU A 406 -20.64 -12.43 -7.12
CA GLU A 406 -20.98 -11.28 -7.97
C GLU A 406 -20.74 -11.61 -9.45
N ALA A 407 -21.66 -11.19 -10.33
CA ALA A 407 -21.52 -11.37 -11.77
C ALA A 407 -20.43 -10.45 -12.34
N MET A 408 -19.62 -11.01 -13.23
CA MET A 408 -18.50 -10.30 -13.84
C MET A 408 -18.97 -9.40 -14.97
N LEU A 409 -18.55 -8.14 -14.98
CA LEU A 409 -18.80 -7.25 -16.13
C LEU A 409 -17.96 -7.67 -17.33
N ARG A 410 -18.59 -7.68 -18.51
CA ARG A 410 -17.93 -7.84 -19.80
C ARG A 410 -17.23 -6.55 -20.20
N PHE A 411 -16.14 -6.67 -20.94
CA PHE A 411 -15.46 -5.55 -21.58
C PHE A 411 -15.44 -5.71 -23.11
N PRO A 412 -15.25 -4.65 -23.91
CA PRO A 412 -15.27 -4.76 -25.37
C PRO A 412 -14.15 -5.65 -25.92
N ALA A 413 -14.46 -6.52 -26.89
CA ALA A 413 -13.43 -7.28 -27.60
C ALA A 413 -12.63 -6.37 -28.55
N LYS A 414 -11.34 -6.66 -28.72
CA LYS A 414 -10.48 -5.90 -29.64
C LYS A 414 -10.77 -6.34 -31.07
N ARG A 415 -11.12 -5.40 -31.94
CA ARG A 415 -11.34 -5.67 -33.37
C ARG A 415 -10.02 -5.55 -34.13
N GLN A 416 -9.63 -6.57 -34.89
CA GLN A 416 -8.47 -6.47 -35.77
C GLN A 416 -8.80 -5.49 -36.92
N ARG A 417 -8.00 -4.43 -37.07
CA ARG A 417 -8.11 -3.49 -38.20
C ARG A 417 -7.60 -4.20 -39.45
N GLY A 418 -8.49 -4.66 -40.31
CA GLY A 418 -8.07 -5.36 -41.54
C GLY A 418 -9.13 -5.64 -42.60
N LEU A 419 -10.43 -5.72 -42.28
CA LEU A 419 -11.46 -5.89 -43.31
C LEU A 419 -12.62 -4.92 -43.11
N SER A 420 -12.96 -4.25 -44.22
CA SER A 420 -14.12 -3.38 -44.34
C SER A 420 -15.39 -4.17 -44.04
N ILE A 421 -16.32 -3.58 -43.26
CA ILE A 421 -17.67 -4.12 -43.04
C ILE A 421 -18.37 -4.49 -44.36
N VAL A 422 -18.01 -3.80 -45.44
CA VAL A 422 -18.55 -4.02 -46.79
C VAL A 422 -18.11 -5.37 -47.37
N GLU A 423 -16.85 -5.80 -47.17
CA GLU A 423 -16.35 -7.08 -47.69
C GLU A 423 -16.95 -8.28 -46.94
N GLU A 424 -17.24 -8.12 -45.64
CA GLU A 424 -17.84 -9.15 -44.79
C GLU A 424 -19.33 -9.39 -45.14
N LEU A 425 -20.07 -8.32 -45.44
CA LEU A 425 -21.46 -8.41 -45.94
C LEU A 425 -21.52 -9.05 -47.33
N VAL A 426 -20.60 -8.70 -48.23
CA VAL A 426 -20.52 -9.29 -49.58
C VAL A 426 -20.18 -10.78 -49.55
N ARG A 427 -19.27 -11.23 -48.68
CA ARG A 427 -18.98 -12.67 -48.51
C ARG A 427 -20.14 -13.45 -47.91
N SER A 428 -20.85 -12.87 -46.94
CA SER A 428 -22.01 -13.54 -46.32
C SER A 428 -23.22 -13.65 -47.27
N LEU A 429 -23.37 -12.74 -48.23
CA LEU A 429 -24.43 -12.79 -49.25
C LEU A 429 -24.09 -13.75 -50.41
N ARG A 430 -22.80 -13.92 -50.76
CA ARG A 430 -22.36 -14.86 -51.82
C ARG A 430 -22.61 -16.34 -51.47
N PHE A 431 -22.63 -16.71 -50.19
CA PHE A 431 -22.95 -18.08 -49.77
C PHE A 431 -24.44 -18.46 -49.95
N ASN A 432 -25.35 -17.49 -50.08
CA ASN A 432 -26.77 -17.77 -50.32
C ASN A 432 -27.15 -17.89 -51.81
N LEU A 433 -26.25 -17.57 -52.74
CA LEU A 433 -26.52 -17.63 -54.19
C LEU A 433 -25.89 -18.84 -54.89
N LEU A 434 -25.07 -19.64 -54.19
CA LEU A 434 -24.46 -20.87 -54.72
C LEU A 434 -25.12 -22.16 -54.17
N GLY A 435 -26.22 -22.02 -53.42
CA GLY A 435 -26.97 -23.14 -52.83
C GLY A 435 -28.29 -23.50 -53.55
N THR A 436 -28.55 -22.93 -54.73
CA THR A 436 -29.71 -23.28 -55.56
C THR A 436 -29.29 -23.33 -57.04
N ALA A 437 -28.70 -24.45 -57.43
CA ALA A 437 -28.69 -24.95 -58.80
C ALA A 437 -28.66 -26.48 -58.74
#